data_AF-A0A524NNZ7-F1
#
_entry.id   AF-A0A524NNZ7-F1
#
_cell.length_a   1.000
_cell.length_b   1.000
_cell.length_c   1.000
_cell.angle_alpha   90.00
_cell.angle_beta   90.00
_cell.angle_gamma   90.00
#
_symmetry.space_group_name_H-M   'P 1'
#
loop_
_entity.id
_entity.type
_entity.pdbx_description
1 polymer ?
#
loop_
_entity_poly.entity_id
_entity_poly.type
_entity_poly.pdbx_seq_one_letter_code
_entity_poly.pdbx_strand_id
1 'polypeptide(L)'
;MSYRDLILARILTLGPVVLAFPVGTIAVFYLGFDRNRTADAIAWCYSLGLFSAFTTAFWPLAGLRGWSREDRAQSAVLLFLIVSYVTHLSWELGWLVVHERMAELKDVPWAYVWWAYIDGGDMRYADGPIELVTIEILSVINGLVGVTGLVVWFRTQGRDMRAVLLLMATAVVHIYSASFYFLTEVLAGLPNVDTSSFTDTWIKFGLANAPWLTMPWVVLWWGVRRLRGQTSD
;
A
#
# COMPACT_ATOMS: atom_id res chain seq x y z
N MET A 1 -5.02 27.55 -11.23
CA MET A 1 -3.76 27.59 -10.46
C MET A 1 -3.09 26.22 -10.63
N SER A 2 -1.82 26.16 -11.02
CA SER A 2 -1.18 24.90 -11.41
C SER A 2 -0.59 24.20 -10.17
N TYR A 3 -1.10 23.02 -9.81
CA TYR A 3 -0.61 22.21 -8.67
C TYR A 3 0.72 21.47 -8.98
N ARG A 4 1.63 22.14 -9.69
CA ARG A 4 2.90 21.57 -10.20
C ARG A 4 3.81 21.08 -9.07
N ASP A 5 3.84 21.81 -7.96
CA ASP A 5 4.64 21.47 -6.78
C ASP A 5 4.14 20.21 -6.08
N LEU A 6 2.81 20.02 -5.95
CA LEU A 6 2.24 18.77 -5.43
C LEU A 6 2.50 17.59 -6.36
N ILE A 7 2.36 17.78 -7.67
CA ILE A 7 2.65 16.73 -8.65
C ILE A 7 4.13 16.33 -8.57
N LEU A 8 5.04 17.31 -8.54
CA LEU A 8 6.46 17.06 -8.39
C LEU A 8 6.78 16.33 -7.07
N ALA A 9 6.22 16.77 -5.95
CA ALA A 9 6.40 16.11 -4.66
C ALA A 9 5.97 14.63 -4.74
N ARG A 10 4.81 14.34 -5.34
CA ARG A 10 4.33 12.96 -5.52
C ARG A 10 5.21 12.13 -6.44
N ILE A 11 5.72 12.71 -7.53
CA ILE A 11 6.68 12.03 -8.42
C ILE A 11 7.97 11.71 -7.68
N LEU A 12 8.48 12.65 -6.88
CA LEU A 12 9.72 12.45 -6.12
C LEU A 12 9.55 11.42 -4.99
N THR A 13 8.34 11.27 -4.43
CA THR A 13 8.09 10.27 -3.38
C THR A 13 7.70 8.90 -3.94
N LEU A 14 6.87 8.83 -5.00
CA LEU A 14 6.37 7.57 -5.57
C LEU A 14 7.22 7.02 -6.72
N GLY A 15 7.93 7.89 -7.44
CA GLY A 15 8.84 7.49 -8.51
C GLY A 15 9.88 6.47 -8.01
N PRO A 16 10.60 6.75 -6.90
CA PRO A 16 11.50 5.77 -6.30
C PRO A 16 10.81 4.47 -5.89
N VAL A 17 9.58 4.52 -5.36
CA VAL A 17 8.80 3.33 -4.96
C VAL A 17 8.53 2.43 -6.17
N VAL A 18 8.06 3.02 -7.28
CA VAL A 18 7.76 2.28 -8.53
C VAL A 18 9.03 1.70 -9.14
N LEU A 19 10.15 2.41 -9.06
CA LEU A 19 11.42 2.00 -9.67
C LEU A 19 12.24 1.05 -8.78
N ALA A 20 12.02 1.01 -7.47
CA ALA A 20 12.85 0.25 -6.53
C ALA A 20 12.90 -1.24 -6.89
N PHE A 21 11.75 -1.86 -7.16
CA PHE A 21 11.69 -3.28 -7.51
C PHE A 21 12.36 -3.64 -8.83
N PRO A 22 12.08 -2.98 -9.98
CA PRO A 22 12.76 -3.30 -11.24
C PRO A 22 14.26 -2.99 -11.18
N VAL A 23 14.66 -1.87 -10.58
CA VAL A 23 16.08 -1.52 -10.42
C VAL A 23 16.80 -2.52 -9.52
N GLY A 24 16.18 -2.88 -8.38
CA GLY A 24 16.76 -3.86 -7.46
C GLY A 24 16.84 -5.26 -8.08
N THR A 25 15.85 -5.65 -8.86
CA THR A 25 15.89 -6.90 -9.64
C THR A 25 17.08 -6.91 -10.60
N ILE A 26 17.29 -5.81 -11.35
CA ILE A 26 18.44 -5.69 -12.24
C ILE A 26 19.76 -5.76 -11.44
N ALA A 27 19.83 -5.06 -10.32
CA ALA A 27 21.02 -5.02 -9.47
C ALA A 27 21.42 -6.41 -8.98
N VAL A 28 20.47 -7.19 -8.45
CA VAL A 28 20.75 -8.54 -7.91
C VAL A 28 21.10 -9.52 -9.01
N PHE A 29 20.26 -9.63 -10.05
CA PHE A 29 20.37 -10.74 -10.99
C PHE A 29 21.31 -10.48 -12.17
N TYR A 30 21.64 -9.22 -12.45
CA TYR A 30 22.45 -8.86 -13.63
C TYR A 30 23.71 -8.06 -13.28
N LEU A 31 23.76 -7.42 -12.11
CA LEU A 31 24.93 -6.63 -11.67
C LEU A 31 25.67 -7.25 -10.47
N GLY A 32 25.19 -8.37 -9.93
CA GLY A 32 25.85 -9.10 -8.84
C GLY A 32 25.78 -8.43 -7.48
N PHE A 33 24.76 -7.57 -7.25
CA PHE A 33 24.56 -6.94 -5.95
C PHE A 33 24.03 -7.95 -4.94
N ASP A 34 24.35 -7.73 -3.66
CA ASP A 34 23.84 -8.56 -2.58
C ASP A 34 22.31 -8.48 -2.49
N ARG A 35 21.68 -9.65 -2.49
CA ARG A 35 20.22 -9.80 -2.53
C ARG A 35 19.53 -9.22 -1.30
N ASN A 36 20.05 -9.51 -0.11
CA ASN A 36 19.40 -9.12 1.14
C ASN A 36 19.57 -7.63 1.39
N ARG A 37 20.77 -7.07 1.14
CA ARG A 37 21.01 -5.62 1.21
C ARG A 37 20.20 -4.85 0.18
N THR A 38 20.01 -5.41 -1.01
CA THR A 38 19.14 -4.79 -2.03
C THR A 38 17.68 -4.82 -1.60
N ALA A 39 17.20 -5.94 -1.05
CA ALA A 39 15.87 -6.06 -0.47
C ALA A 39 15.63 -5.04 0.66
N ASP A 40 16.62 -4.85 1.54
CA ASP A 40 16.58 -3.84 2.60
C ASP A 40 16.46 -2.42 2.04
N ALA A 41 17.27 -2.08 1.03
CA ALA A 41 17.20 -0.79 0.37
C ALA A 41 15.85 -0.55 -0.30
N ILE A 42 15.28 -1.56 -0.98
CA ILE A 42 13.94 -1.51 -1.55
C ILE A 42 12.91 -1.24 -0.45
N ALA A 43 12.97 -1.97 0.68
CA ALA A 43 12.03 -1.81 1.78
C ALA A 43 12.05 -0.40 2.37
N TRP A 44 13.25 0.18 2.56
CA TRP A 44 13.39 1.56 3.01
C TRP A 44 12.83 2.56 1.99
N CYS A 45 13.17 2.41 0.71
CA CYS A 45 12.63 3.26 -0.36
C CYS A 45 11.11 3.17 -0.44
N TYR A 46 10.56 1.96 -0.36
CA TYR A 46 9.12 1.70 -0.39
C TYR A 46 8.41 2.37 0.79
N SER A 47 8.83 2.05 2.02
CA SER A 47 8.19 2.53 3.25
C SER A 47 8.29 4.06 3.37
N LEU A 48 9.48 4.65 3.23
CA LEU A 48 9.63 6.11 3.30
C LEU A 48 8.92 6.83 2.16
N GLY A 49 8.95 6.25 0.96
CA GLY A 49 8.29 6.80 -0.22
C GLY A 49 6.78 6.85 -0.06
N LEU A 50 6.14 5.76 0.38
CA LEU A 50 4.70 5.71 0.60
C LEU A 50 4.22 6.68 1.70
N PHE A 51 4.85 6.66 2.87
CA PHE A 51 4.49 7.57 3.96
C PHE A 51 4.67 9.05 3.55
N SER A 52 5.77 9.35 2.85
CA SER A 52 5.99 10.69 2.30
C SER A 52 4.91 11.06 1.30
N ALA A 53 4.58 10.16 0.35
CA ALA A 53 3.57 10.38 -0.67
C ALA A 53 2.19 10.71 -0.07
N PHE A 54 1.74 9.92 0.92
CA PHE A 54 0.44 10.13 1.58
C PHE A 54 0.36 11.42 2.39
N THR A 55 1.51 11.98 2.80
CA THR A 55 1.56 13.25 3.52
C THR A 55 1.82 14.47 2.62
N THR A 56 2.14 14.30 1.33
CA THR A 56 2.45 15.41 0.40
C THR A 56 1.39 16.51 0.37
N ALA A 57 0.11 16.16 0.52
CA ALA A 57 -0.99 17.12 0.55
C ALA A 57 -0.96 18.03 1.80
N PHE A 58 -0.18 17.71 2.82
CA PHE A 58 -0.01 18.48 4.05
C PHE A 58 1.31 19.26 4.10
N TRP A 59 2.17 19.10 3.10
CA TRP A 59 3.43 19.82 3.03
C TRP A 59 3.19 21.32 2.76
N PRO A 60 4.15 22.20 3.13
CA PRO A 60 4.03 23.66 2.95
C PRO A 60 4.25 24.10 1.49
N LEU A 61 3.55 23.45 0.56
CA LEU A 61 3.62 23.70 -0.88
C LEU A 61 2.85 24.97 -1.25
N ALA A 62 3.45 25.80 -2.11
CA ALA A 62 2.90 27.10 -2.49
C ALA A 62 1.54 26.99 -3.19
N GLY A 63 1.37 25.98 -4.04
CA GLY A 63 0.14 25.67 -4.76
C GLY A 63 -1.01 25.21 -3.87
N LEU A 64 -0.73 24.86 -2.61
CA LEU A 64 -1.73 24.37 -1.64
C LEU A 64 -2.11 25.40 -0.57
N ARG A 65 -1.58 26.63 -0.62
CA ARG A 65 -1.84 27.65 0.42
C ARG A 65 -3.33 27.98 0.61
N GLY A 66 -4.13 27.86 -0.46
CA GLY A 66 -5.58 28.08 -0.42
C GLY A 66 -6.42 26.83 -0.07
N TRP A 67 -5.80 25.66 0.11
CA TRP A 67 -6.53 24.43 0.39
C TRP A 67 -6.99 24.36 1.84
N SER A 68 -8.26 24.00 2.02
CA SER A 68 -8.79 23.66 3.35
C SER A 68 -8.18 22.35 3.87
N ARG A 69 -8.40 22.07 5.16
CA ARG A 69 -8.03 20.76 5.74
C ARG A 69 -8.73 19.60 5.04
N GLU A 70 -9.96 19.82 4.56
CA GLU A 70 -10.76 18.81 3.88
C GLU A 70 -10.23 18.52 2.48
N ASP A 71 -9.80 19.55 1.72
CA ASP A 71 -9.17 19.38 0.41
C ASP A 71 -7.88 18.56 0.51
N ARG A 72 -7.06 18.87 1.52
CA ARG A 72 -5.80 18.16 1.78
C ARG A 72 -6.06 16.69 2.15
N ALA A 73 -7.00 16.45 3.05
CA ALA A 73 -7.35 15.09 3.44
C ALA A 73 -7.96 14.30 2.29
N GLN A 74 -8.87 14.88 1.50
CA GLN A 74 -9.43 14.24 0.31
C GLN A 74 -8.31 13.85 -0.67
N SER A 75 -7.35 14.75 -0.90
CA SER A 75 -6.23 14.50 -1.80
C SER A 75 -5.32 13.36 -1.30
N ALA A 76 -5.07 13.28 0.01
CA ALA A 76 -4.31 12.19 0.63
C ALA A 76 -5.08 10.86 0.57
N VAL A 77 -6.37 10.87 0.89
CA VAL A 77 -7.27 9.71 0.82
C VAL A 77 -7.34 9.15 -0.59
N LEU A 78 -7.60 9.99 -1.60
CA LEU A 78 -7.67 9.52 -2.98
C LEU A 78 -6.33 8.95 -3.45
N LEU A 79 -5.20 9.55 -3.05
CA LEU A 79 -3.89 9.00 -3.37
C LEU A 79 -3.68 7.62 -2.72
N PHE A 80 -3.99 7.48 -1.43
CA PHE A 80 -3.91 6.21 -0.72
C PHE A 80 -4.78 5.14 -1.38
N LEU A 81 -6.04 5.44 -1.67
CA LEU A 81 -6.97 4.50 -2.30
C LEU A 81 -6.46 4.05 -3.68
N ILE A 82 -5.98 4.99 -4.52
CA ILE A 82 -5.40 4.65 -5.83
C ILE A 82 -4.18 3.73 -5.67
N VAL A 83 -3.22 4.08 -4.81
CA VAL A 83 -2.02 3.27 -4.59
C VAL A 83 -2.39 1.90 -4.04
N SER A 84 -3.27 1.85 -3.04
CA SER A 84 -3.74 0.63 -2.40
C SER A 84 -4.38 -0.33 -3.42
N TYR A 85 -5.29 0.16 -4.26
CA TYR A 85 -5.94 -0.70 -5.25
C TYR A 85 -5.03 -1.11 -6.40
N VAL A 86 -4.06 -0.27 -6.77
CA VAL A 86 -2.98 -0.68 -7.68
C VAL A 86 -2.19 -1.82 -7.07
N THR A 87 -1.79 -1.73 -5.79
CA THR A 87 -1.10 -2.82 -5.08
C THR A 87 -1.93 -4.11 -5.09
N HIS A 88 -3.22 -4.02 -4.73
CA HIS A 88 -4.11 -5.19 -4.70
C HIS A 88 -4.26 -5.87 -6.06
N LEU A 89 -4.50 -5.08 -7.11
CA LEU A 89 -4.78 -5.61 -8.45
C LEU A 89 -3.50 -5.88 -9.26
N SER A 90 -2.32 -5.66 -8.70
CA SER A 90 -1.04 -5.99 -9.34
C SER A 90 -0.20 -6.94 -8.48
N TRP A 91 0.35 -6.46 -7.37
CA TRP A 91 1.28 -7.22 -6.54
C TRP A 91 0.60 -8.40 -5.83
N GLU A 92 -0.54 -8.17 -5.19
CA GLU A 92 -1.25 -9.21 -4.42
C GLU A 92 -1.97 -10.20 -5.34
N LEU A 93 -2.67 -9.71 -6.36
CA LEU A 93 -3.24 -10.56 -7.40
C LEU A 93 -2.15 -11.38 -8.10
N GLY A 94 -1.00 -10.75 -8.41
CA GLY A 94 0.13 -11.45 -8.99
C GLY A 94 0.65 -12.56 -8.07
N TRP A 95 0.80 -12.27 -6.77
CA TRP A 95 1.16 -13.27 -5.77
C TRP A 95 0.16 -14.43 -5.76
N LEU A 96 -1.14 -14.14 -5.68
CA LEU A 96 -2.20 -15.17 -5.67
C LEU A 96 -2.19 -16.07 -6.91
N VAL A 97 -1.71 -15.59 -8.06
CA VAL A 97 -1.62 -16.43 -9.27
C VAL A 97 -0.45 -17.41 -9.16
N VAL A 98 0.60 -17.10 -8.40
CA VAL A 98 1.85 -17.88 -8.39
C VAL A 98 2.25 -18.43 -7.02
N HIS A 99 1.48 -18.18 -5.96
CA HIS A 99 1.90 -18.43 -4.57
C HIS A 99 2.24 -19.90 -4.30
N GLU A 100 1.53 -20.85 -4.92
CA GLU A 100 1.77 -22.30 -4.76
C GLU A 100 3.19 -22.72 -5.14
N ARG A 101 3.87 -21.92 -5.98
CA ARG A 101 5.25 -22.17 -6.42
C ARG A 101 6.23 -21.13 -5.91
N MET A 102 5.82 -20.22 -5.04
CA MET A 102 6.65 -19.06 -4.66
C MET A 102 8.00 -19.48 -4.06
N ALA A 103 8.00 -20.51 -3.21
CA ALA A 103 9.21 -21.11 -2.65
C ALA A 103 10.25 -21.53 -3.71
N GLU A 104 9.80 -22.07 -4.85
CA GLU A 104 10.66 -22.52 -5.95
C GLU A 104 11.20 -21.36 -6.81
N LEU A 105 10.54 -20.21 -6.75
CA LEU A 105 10.83 -19.06 -7.61
C LEU A 105 11.86 -18.09 -7.01
N LYS A 106 12.52 -18.47 -5.91
CA LYS A 106 13.48 -17.60 -5.19
C LYS A 106 14.53 -16.97 -6.11
N ASP A 107 15.11 -17.76 -7.00
CA ASP A 107 16.19 -17.34 -7.88
C ASP A 107 15.71 -16.93 -9.28
N VAL A 108 14.41 -16.68 -9.43
CA VAL A 108 13.83 -16.22 -10.69
C VAL A 108 13.67 -14.70 -10.66
N PRO A 109 14.29 -13.94 -11.61
CA PRO A 109 14.34 -12.48 -11.51
C PRO A 109 12.99 -11.79 -11.35
N TRP A 110 11.97 -12.20 -12.12
CA TRP A 110 10.65 -11.55 -12.05
C TRP A 110 9.94 -11.79 -10.72
N ALA A 111 10.23 -12.88 -10.01
CA ALA A 111 9.64 -13.19 -8.71
C ALA A 111 10.28 -12.38 -7.57
N TYR A 112 11.40 -11.69 -7.84
CA TYR A 112 12.08 -10.86 -6.86
C TYR A 112 11.24 -9.70 -6.34
N VAL A 113 10.19 -9.30 -7.07
CA VAL A 113 9.22 -8.30 -6.59
C VAL A 113 8.50 -8.74 -5.31
N TRP A 114 8.27 -10.05 -5.12
CA TRP A 114 7.77 -10.60 -3.84
C TRP A 114 8.93 -10.99 -2.94
N TRP A 115 9.97 -11.61 -3.49
CA TRP A 115 11.05 -12.09 -2.65
C TRP A 115 11.86 -11.00 -1.95
N ALA A 116 11.96 -9.80 -2.51
CA ALA A 116 12.54 -8.66 -1.82
C ALA A 116 11.79 -8.31 -0.51
N TYR A 117 10.51 -8.70 -0.41
CA TYR A 117 9.74 -8.61 0.82
C TYR A 117 9.85 -9.90 1.67
N ILE A 118 9.72 -11.07 1.04
CA ILE A 118 9.80 -12.38 1.72
C ILE A 118 11.13 -12.57 2.45
N ASP A 119 12.24 -12.17 1.83
CA ASP A 119 13.58 -12.30 2.42
C ASP A 119 13.68 -11.40 3.67
N GLY A 120 13.44 -12.02 4.83
CA GLY A 120 13.46 -11.42 6.17
C GLY A 120 12.14 -10.81 6.61
N GLY A 121 11.36 -10.24 5.69
CA GLY A 121 10.14 -9.49 6.03
C GLY A 121 8.98 -10.37 6.49
N ASP A 122 8.50 -11.28 5.65
CA ASP A 122 7.48 -12.27 6.04
C ASP A 122 7.55 -13.52 5.17
N MET A 123 8.05 -14.61 5.76
CA MET A 123 8.20 -15.91 5.11
C MET A 123 6.87 -16.60 4.79
N ARG A 124 5.73 -16.18 5.37
CA ARG A 124 4.42 -16.74 5.01
C ARG A 124 4.10 -16.57 3.54
N TYR A 125 4.64 -15.54 2.89
CA TYR A 125 4.48 -15.32 1.46
C TYR A 125 5.26 -16.33 0.59
N ALA A 126 6.22 -17.08 1.15
CA ALA A 126 6.86 -18.19 0.45
C ALA A 126 6.00 -19.46 0.45
N ASP A 127 5.35 -19.75 1.59
CA ASP A 127 4.62 -21.00 1.84
C ASP A 127 3.12 -20.89 1.54
N GLY A 128 2.56 -19.68 1.61
CA GLY A 128 1.15 -19.39 1.34
C GLY A 128 0.18 -20.12 2.27
N PRO A 129 0.27 -19.95 3.61
CA PRO A 129 -0.68 -20.55 4.54
C PRO A 129 -2.10 -20.04 4.26
N ILE A 130 -3.11 -20.86 4.57
CA ILE A 130 -4.50 -20.61 4.19
C ILE A 130 -5.02 -19.26 4.72
N GLU A 131 -4.56 -18.84 5.89
CA GLU A 131 -4.92 -17.56 6.50
C GLU A 131 -4.41 -16.40 5.65
N LEU A 132 -3.16 -16.45 5.19
CA LEU A 132 -2.59 -15.41 4.34
C LEU A 132 -3.25 -15.41 2.96
N VAL A 133 -3.43 -16.57 2.34
CA VAL A 133 -4.13 -16.69 1.04
C VAL A 133 -5.54 -16.11 1.13
N THR A 134 -6.25 -16.34 2.23
CA THR A 134 -7.58 -15.77 2.46
C THR A 134 -7.54 -14.25 2.59
N ILE A 135 -6.55 -13.70 3.29
CA ILE A 135 -6.34 -12.24 3.41
C ILE A 135 -6.09 -11.62 2.03
N GLU A 136 -5.22 -12.23 1.22
CA GLU A 136 -4.87 -11.73 -0.11
C GLU A 136 -6.06 -11.81 -1.07
N ILE A 137 -6.86 -12.89 -1.05
CA ILE A 137 -8.11 -12.99 -1.83
C ILE A 137 -9.07 -11.85 -1.44
N LEU A 138 -9.26 -11.64 -0.14
CA LEU A 138 -10.10 -10.56 0.35
C LEU A 138 -9.57 -9.19 -0.09
N SER A 139 -8.25 -9.03 -0.11
CA SER A 139 -7.58 -7.80 -0.53
C SER A 139 -7.78 -7.49 -2.02
N VAL A 140 -7.70 -8.50 -2.90
CA VAL A 140 -8.05 -8.36 -4.33
C VAL A 140 -9.52 -8.00 -4.53
N ILE A 141 -10.44 -8.66 -3.82
CA ILE A 141 -11.87 -8.32 -3.85
C ILE A 141 -12.06 -6.87 -3.39
N ASN A 142 -11.36 -6.47 -2.33
CA ASN A 142 -11.39 -5.10 -1.82
C ASN A 142 -10.90 -4.09 -2.87
N GLY A 143 -9.85 -4.43 -3.62
CA GLY A 143 -9.36 -3.66 -4.76
C GLY A 143 -10.42 -3.47 -5.85
N LEU A 144 -11.18 -4.51 -6.20
CA LEU A 144 -12.25 -4.42 -7.20
C LEU A 144 -13.41 -3.53 -6.74
N VAL A 145 -13.84 -3.67 -5.48
CA VAL A 145 -14.86 -2.80 -4.86
C VAL A 145 -14.37 -1.35 -4.84
N GLY A 146 -13.10 -1.16 -4.46
CA GLY A 146 -12.44 0.13 -4.40
C GLY A 146 -12.34 0.84 -5.73
N VAL A 147 -11.90 0.15 -6.79
CA VAL A 147 -11.87 0.68 -8.16
C VAL A 147 -13.28 1.06 -8.62
N THR A 148 -14.29 0.24 -8.32
CA THR A 148 -15.68 0.59 -8.61
C THR A 148 -16.08 1.90 -7.91
N GLY A 149 -15.73 2.04 -6.63
CA GLY A 149 -15.92 3.28 -5.86
C GLY A 149 -15.24 4.49 -6.49
N LEU A 150 -13.96 4.37 -6.89
CA LEU A 150 -13.21 5.44 -7.56
C LEU A 150 -13.81 5.81 -8.92
N VAL A 151 -14.23 4.82 -9.71
CA VAL A 151 -14.87 5.07 -11.03
C VAL A 151 -16.15 5.88 -10.84
N VAL A 152 -17.01 5.49 -9.91
CA VAL A 152 -18.24 6.25 -9.62
C VAL A 152 -17.88 7.64 -9.06
N TRP A 153 -16.91 7.73 -8.15
CA TRP A 153 -16.43 8.99 -7.59
C TRP A 153 -15.99 9.97 -8.69
N PHE A 154 -15.09 9.57 -9.58
CA PHE A 154 -14.58 10.45 -10.64
C PHE A 154 -15.66 10.81 -11.66
N ARG A 155 -16.53 9.86 -12.06
CA ARG A 155 -17.64 10.13 -12.98
C ARG A 155 -18.65 11.13 -12.43
N THR A 156 -18.88 11.09 -11.13
CA THR A 156 -19.88 11.94 -10.46
C THR A 156 -19.27 13.19 -9.82
N GLN A 157 -17.95 13.39 -9.98
CA GLN A 157 -17.18 14.46 -9.33
C GLN A 157 -17.38 14.45 -7.81
N GLY A 158 -17.47 13.25 -7.23
CA GLY A 158 -17.64 13.01 -5.80
C GLY A 158 -19.00 13.43 -5.24
N ARG A 159 -20.03 13.57 -6.08
CA ARG A 159 -21.41 13.91 -5.65
C ARG A 159 -22.23 12.68 -5.26
N ASP A 160 -21.89 11.49 -5.73
CA ASP A 160 -22.65 10.28 -5.43
C ASP A 160 -22.23 9.66 -4.09
N MET A 161 -23.17 9.59 -3.15
CA MET A 161 -22.99 8.98 -1.84
C MET A 161 -22.52 7.52 -1.93
N ARG A 162 -22.98 6.76 -2.93
CA ARG A 162 -22.62 5.35 -3.09
C ARG A 162 -21.12 5.19 -3.34
N ALA A 163 -20.50 6.14 -4.05
CA ALA A 163 -19.05 6.13 -4.25
C ALA A 163 -18.32 6.25 -2.90
N VAL A 164 -18.74 7.18 -2.04
CA VAL A 164 -18.14 7.38 -0.71
C VAL A 164 -18.32 6.14 0.15
N LEU A 165 -19.51 5.55 0.15
CA LEU A 165 -19.81 4.34 0.92
C LEU A 165 -18.95 3.14 0.47
N LEU A 166 -18.74 2.96 -0.84
CA LEU A 166 -17.85 1.91 -1.36
C LEU A 166 -16.41 2.10 -0.88
N LEU A 167 -15.88 3.32 -0.96
CA LEU A 167 -14.51 3.63 -0.51
C LEU A 167 -14.37 3.45 1.02
N MET A 168 -15.39 3.85 1.79
CA MET A 168 -15.42 3.61 3.24
C MET A 168 -15.50 2.12 3.58
N ALA A 169 -16.29 1.33 2.83
CA ALA A 169 -16.35 -0.11 3.02
C ALA A 169 -14.97 -0.75 2.84
N THR A 170 -14.19 -0.30 1.83
CA THR A 170 -12.84 -0.82 1.65
C THR A 170 -11.89 -0.51 2.80
N ALA A 171 -12.08 0.64 3.45
CA ALA A 171 -11.29 1.04 4.61
C ALA A 171 -11.55 0.12 5.81
N VAL A 172 -12.81 -0.30 6.03
CA VAL A 172 -13.15 -1.27 7.09
C VAL A 172 -12.46 -2.62 6.83
N VAL A 173 -12.50 -3.09 5.58
CA VAL A 173 -11.84 -4.34 5.19
C VAL A 173 -10.32 -4.24 5.38
N HIS A 174 -9.69 -3.12 5.02
CA HIS A 174 -8.27 -2.90 5.28
C HIS A 174 -7.91 -2.99 6.76
N ILE A 175 -8.67 -2.31 7.63
CA ILE A 175 -8.42 -2.36 9.08
C ILE A 175 -8.52 -3.79 9.58
N TYR A 176 -9.57 -4.51 9.20
CA TYR A 176 -9.76 -5.90 9.60
C TYR A 176 -8.62 -6.80 9.11
N SER A 177 -8.35 -6.81 7.81
CA SER A 177 -7.32 -7.66 7.20
C SER A 177 -5.93 -7.35 7.73
N ALA A 178 -5.53 -6.07 7.79
CA ALA A 178 -4.22 -5.69 8.30
C ALA A 178 -4.07 -6.01 9.79
N SER A 179 -5.12 -5.79 10.59
CA SER A 179 -5.10 -6.16 12.02
C SER A 179 -4.96 -7.66 12.19
N PHE A 180 -5.70 -8.46 11.43
CA PHE A 180 -5.63 -9.92 11.48
C PHE A 180 -4.27 -10.44 11.00
N TYR A 181 -3.73 -9.86 9.93
CA TYR A 181 -2.39 -10.15 9.40
C TYR A 181 -1.28 -9.94 10.45
N PHE A 182 -1.29 -8.79 11.13
CA PHE A 182 -0.33 -8.51 12.20
C PHE A 182 -0.56 -9.38 13.43
N LEU A 183 -1.81 -9.51 13.87
CA LEU A 183 -2.14 -10.17 15.12
C LEU A 183 -1.81 -11.67 15.07
N THR A 184 -2.10 -12.34 13.95
CA THR A 184 -1.78 -13.76 13.78
C THR A 184 -0.29 -14.03 13.91
N GLU A 185 0.56 -13.18 13.32
CA GLU A 185 2.01 -13.32 13.37
C GLU A 185 2.57 -12.96 14.76
N VAL A 186 2.09 -11.86 15.35
CA VAL A 186 2.51 -11.42 16.69
C VAL A 186 2.12 -12.44 17.76
N LEU A 187 0.91 -12.99 17.70
CA LEU A 187 0.46 -14.02 18.66
C LEU A 187 1.22 -15.34 18.49
N ALA A 188 1.69 -15.66 17.28
CA ALA A 188 2.54 -16.81 17.02
C ALA A 188 4.00 -16.60 17.48
N GLY A 189 4.38 -15.39 17.90
CA GLY A 189 5.73 -15.06 18.33
C GLY A 189 6.67 -14.63 17.20
N LEU A 190 6.12 -14.13 16.08
CA LEU A 190 6.83 -13.67 14.88
C LEU A 190 7.76 -14.72 14.23
N PRO A 191 7.34 -16.00 14.07
CA PRO A 191 8.22 -17.05 13.53
C PRO A 191 8.62 -16.84 12.06
N ASN A 192 7.87 -16.04 11.29
CA ASN A 192 8.12 -15.81 9.87
C ASN A 192 8.85 -14.49 9.58
N VAL A 193 9.18 -13.72 10.62
CA VAL A 193 9.87 -12.43 10.53
C VAL A 193 11.25 -12.57 11.16
N ASP A 194 12.29 -12.06 10.50
CA ASP A 194 13.62 -12.02 11.11
C ASP A 194 13.67 -10.93 12.21
N THR A 195 13.39 -11.36 13.44
CA THR A 195 13.39 -10.50 14.64
C THR A 195 14.78 -10.06 15.10
N SER A 196 15.85 -10.60 14.53
CA SER A 196 17.23 -10.16 14.79
C SER A 196 17.61 -8.92 13.98
N SER A 197 16.86 -8.64 12.90
CA SER A 197 17.09 -7.54 11.97
C SER A 197 16.04 -6.43 12.15
N PHE A 198 16.53 -5.21 12.42
CA PHE A 198 15.66 -4.04 12.55
C PHE A 198 14.91 -3.74 11.24
N THR A 199 15.59 -3.88 10.10
CA THR A 199 14.99 -3.62 8.78
C THR A 199 13.86 -4.61 8.50
N ASP A 200 14.09 -5.88 8.78
CA ASP A 200 13.10 -6.93 8.53
C ASP A 200 11.87 -6.77 9.42
N THR A 201 12.09 -6.58 10.72
CA THR A 201 11.00 -6.45 11.69
C THR A 201 10.21 -5.16 11.52
N TRP A 202 10.90 -4.02 11.48
CA TRP A 202 10.23 -2.73 11.60
C TRP A 202 9.97 -2.07 10.26
N ILE A 203 10.80 -2.31 9.24
CA ILE A 203 10.67 -1.62 7.95
C ILE A 203 9.89 -2.46 6.95
N LYS A 204 10.26 -3.73 6.76
CA LYS A 204 9.52 -4.67 5.90
C LYS A 204 8.20 -5.05 6.57
N PHE A 205 8.24 -5.78 7.68
CA PHE A 205 7.00 -6.28 8.29
C PHE A 205 6.14 -5.15 8.87
N GLY A 206 6.73 -4.26 9.69
CA GLY A 206 6.02 -3.14 10.30
C GLY A 206 5.57 -2.06 9.32
N LEU A 207 6.52 -1.21 8.87
CA LEU A 207 6.20 0.00 8.13
C LEU A 207 5.65 -0.24 6.73
N ALA A 208 6.07 -1.28 5.99
CA ALA A 208 5.53 -1.49 4.65
C ALA A 208 4.02 -1.80 4.66
N ASN A 209 3.52 -2.43 5.72
CA ASN A 209 2.11 -2.79 5.90
C ASN A 209 1.30 -1.73 6.69
N ALA A 210 1.97 -0.89 7.50
CA ALA A 210 1.31 0.10 8.36
C ALA A 210 0.35 1.09 7.65
N PRO A 211 0.53 1.49 6.37
CA PRO A 211 -0.45 2.34 5.69
C PRO A 211 -1.85 1.72 5.65
N TRP A 212 -1.96 0.41 5.45
CA TRP A 212 -3.23 -0.32 5.42
C TRP A 212 -3.89 -0.46 6.80
N LEU A 213 -3.18 -0.12 7.88
CA LEU A 213 -3.76 -0.04 9.23
C LEU A 213 -4.12 1.40 9.62
N THR A 214 -3.37 2.39 9.14
CA THR A 214 -3.46 3.79 9.59
C THR A 214 -4.30 4.68 8.68
N MET A 215 -4.08 4.64 7.36
CA MET A 215 -4.82 5.47 6.40
C MET A 215 -6.31 5.19 6.34
N PRO A 216 -6.81 3.94 6.49
CA PRO A 216 -8.24 3.68 6.54
C PRO A 216 -9.02 4.51 7.56
N TRP A 217 -8.44 4.86 8.72
CA TRP A 217 -9.08 5.74 9.68
C TRP A 217 -9.29 7.15 9.12
N VAL A 218 -8.33 7.65 8.32
CA VAL A 218 -8.45 8.92 7.61
C VAL A 218 -9.53 8.82 6.53
N VAL A 219 -9.62 7.69 5.81
CA VAL A 219 -10.69 7.44 4.83
C VAL A 219 -12.07 7.47 5.49
N LEU A 220 -12.23 6.80 6.63
CA LEU A 220 -13.49 6.78 7.37
C LEU A 220 -13.86 8.18 7.90
N TRP A 221 -12.91 8.89 8.48
CA TRP A 221 -13.11 10.28 8.94
C TRP A 221 -13.53 11.19 7.78
N TRP A 222 -12.83 11.11 6.65
CA TRP A 222 -13.13 11.90 5.45
C TRP A 222 -14.51 11.55 4.89
N GLY A 223 -14.82 10.25 4.80
CA GLY A 223 -16.09 9.76 4.29
C GLY A 223 -17.27 10.25 5.12
N VAL A 224 -17.20 10.16 6.46
CA VAL A 224 -18.25 10.69 7.35
C VAL A 224 -18.48 12.19 7.11
N ARG A 225 -17.42 12.99 6.99
CA ARG A 225 -17.56 14.42 6.71
C ARG A 225 -18.18 14.68 5.34
N ARG A 226 -17.77 13.92 4.32
CA ARG A 226 -18.30 14.05 2.96
C ARG A 226 -19.79 13.72 2.90
N LEU A 227 -20.22 12.65 3.56
CA LEU A 227 -21.62 12.23 3.63
C LEU A 227 -22.49 13.27 4.35
N ARG A 228 -22.04 13.76 5.51
CA ARG A 228 -22.77 14.81 6.25
C ARG A 228 -22.99 16.05 5.39
N GLY A 229 -21.97 16.49 4.66
CA GLY A 229 -22.09 17.62 3.75
C GLY A 229 -23.00 17.38 2.55
N GLN A 230 -23.33 16.13 2.20
CA GLN A 230 -24.27 15.81 1.11
C GLN A 230 -25.72 15.67 1.59
N THR A 231 -25.93 15.37 2.88
CA THR A 231 -27.26 15.18 3.48
C THR A 231 -27.83 16.45 4.12
N SER A 232 -27.04 17.52 4.20
CA SER A 232 -27.44 18.81 4.77
C SER A 232 -27.92 19.82 3.72
N ASP A 233 -27.92 19.44 2.44
CA ASP A 233 -28.54 20.16 1.32
C ASP A 233 -29.91 19.53 0.98
#